data_AF-A0A4R2ZQY4-F1
#
_entry.id   AF-A0A4R2ZQY4-F1
#
_cell.length_a   1.000
_cell.length_b   1.000
_cell.length_c   1.000
_cell.angle_alpha   90.00
_cell.angle_beta   90.00
_cell.angle_gamma   90.00
#
_symmetry.space_group_name_H-M   'P 1'
#
loop_
_entity.id
_entity.type
_entity.pdbx_description
1 polymer ?
#
loop_
_entity_poly.entity_id
_entity_poly.type
_entity_poly.pdbx_seq_one_letter_code
_entity_poly.pdbx_strand_id
1 'polypeptide(L)'
;MEDLIKSLEKSLLNFDKESIEKDLTKREKKEKEYLKYEIYWAKFKKFKADFERLMFTDFNELASRLKTPLLEKNIVLKTETHKKNSPRYFNPDISFYIIISIGDKAIIIDKRWKKSPFLLIKGNHEKGTIELYDCNQDLAYVSNFIRKNIWGTPIEHFKIDEYKFALLKPHIENWLDKTVDRILDSTSYKMNNKIV
;
A
#
# COMPACT_ATOMS: atom_id res chain seq x y z
N MET A 1 69.08 -10.97 -20.71
CA MET A 1 68.41 -11.17 -19.39
C MET A 1 67.81 -9.87 -18.87
N GLU A 2 68.53 -8.75 -18.87
CA GLU A 2 67.99 -7.45 -18.43
C GLU A 2 66.75 -6.96 -19.17
N ASP A 3 66.66 -7.13 -20.50
CA ASP A 3 65.47 -6.73 -21.26
C ASP A 3 64.23 -7.56 -20.93
N LEU A 4 64.44 -8.85 -20.60
CA LEU A 4 63.37 -9.74 -20.12
C LEU A 4 62.89 -9.33 -18.73
N ILE A 5 63.82 -8.97 -17.83
CA ILE A 5 63.50 -8.48 -16.49
C ILE A 5 62.72 -7.16 -16.57
N LYS A 6 63.19 -6.19 -17.37
CA LYS A 6 62.48 -4.91 -17.60
C LYS A 6 61.09 -5.11 -18.20
N SER A 7 60.92 -6.04 -19.14
CA SER A 7 59.61 -6.36 -19.72
C SER A 7 58.66 -6.98 -18.70
N LEU A 8 59.19 -7.83 -17.79
CA LEU A 8 58.40 -8.47 -16.75
C LEU A 8 57.92 -7.46 -15.71
N GLU A 9 58.81 -6.57 -15.26
CA GLU A 9 58.49 -5.46 -14.34
C GLU A 9 57.40 -4.55 -14.90
N LYS A 10 57.50 -4.20 -16.19
CA LYS A 10 56.49 -3.37 -16.87
C LYS A 10 55.13 -4.08 -16.95
N SER A 11 55.12 -5.39 -17.19
CA SER A 11 53.89 -6.19 -17.22
C SER A 11 53.24 -6.30 -15.84
N LEU A 12 54.04 -6.50 -14.78
CA LEU A 12 53.58 -6.53 -13.39
C LEU A 12 52.98 -5.19 -12.96
N LEU A 13 53.66 -4.08 -13.27
CA LEU A 13 53.15 -2.72 -13.01
C LEU A 13 51.82 -2.44 -13.71
N ASN A 14 51.66 -2.92 -14.95
CA ASN A 14 50.40 -2.76 -15.68
C ASN A 14 49.28 -3.63 -15.07
N PHE A 15 49.59 -4.85 -14.65
CA PHE A 15 48.64 -5.73 -13.97
C PHE A 15 48.17 -5.15 -12.63
N ASP A 16 49.09 -4.59 -11.83
CA ASP A 16 48.77 -3.92 -10.57
C ASP A 16 47.88 -2.70 -10.78
N LYS A 17 48.18 -1.87 -11.80
CA LYS A 17 47.31 -0.74 -12.18
C LYS A 17 45.90 -1.19 -12.55
N GLU A 18 45.78 -2.22 -13.38
CA GLU A 18 44.48 -2.74 -13.82
C GLU A 18 43.68 -3.34 -12.64
N SER A 19 44.36 -3.99 -11.70
CA SER A 19 43.76 -4.52 -10.47
C SER A 19 43.23 -3.41 -9.56
N ILE A 20 44.02 -2.35 -9.35
CA ILE A 20 43.65 -1.16 -8.56
C ILE A 20 42.45 -0.45 -9.20
N GLU A 21 42.46 -0.24 -10.52
CA GLU A 21 41.34 0.39 -11.24
C GLU A 21 40.04 -0.41 -11.12
N LYS A 22 40.11 -1.75 -11.23
CA LYS A 22 38.95 -2.63 -11.03
C LYS A 22 38.39 -2.52 -9.62
N ASP A 23 39.24 -2.46 -8.61
CA ASP A 23 38.80 -2.35 -7.21
C ASP A 23 38.25 -0.98 -6.86
N LEU A 24 38.84 0.11 -7.39
CA LEU A 24 38.26 1.45 -7.31
C LEU A 24 36.87 1.50 -7.97
N THR A 25 36.73 0.94 -9.17
CA THR A 25 35.45 0.86 -9.88
C THR A 25 34.39 0.08 -9.08
N LYS A 26 34.78 -1.03 -8.41
CA LYS A 26 33.87 -1.78 -7.53
C LYS A 26 33.45 -0.97 -6.31
N ARG A 27 34.38 -0.24 -5.68
CA ARG A 27 34.09 0.62 -4.52
C ARG A 27 33.13 1.75 -4.89
N GLU A 28 33.39 2.46 -5.99
CA GLU A 28 32.50 3.52 -6.48
C GLU A 28 31.10 3.00 -6.81
N LYS A 29 30.98 1.79 -7.40
CA LYS A 29 29.68 1.16 -7.65
C LYS A 29 28.92 0.89 -6.36
N LYS A 30 29.59 0.33 -5.35
CA LYS A 30 28.99 0.07 -4.02
C LYS A 30 28.56 1.36 -3.32
N GLU A 31 29.37 2.41 -3.37
CA GLU A 31 29.04 3.72 -2.80
C GLU A 31 27.82 4.35 -3.50
N LYS A 32 27.76 4.28 -4.84
CA LYS A 32 26.60 4.74 -5.61
C LYS A 32 25.33 3.96 -5.27
N GLU A 33 25.42 2.65 -5.10
CA GLU A 33 24.30 1.80 -4.66
C GLU A 33 23.84 2.13 -3.24
N TYR A 34 24.79 2.31 -2.32
CA TYR A 34 24.51 2.70 -0.95
C TYR A 34 23.81 4.07 -0.87
N LEU A 35 24.31 5.07 -1.62
CA LEU A 35 23.70 6.39 -1.68
C LEU A 35 22.28 6.34 -2.27
N LYS A 36 22.06 5.54 -3.33
CA LYS A 36 20.71 5.30 -3.88
C LYS A 36 19.77 4.72 -2.83
N TYR A 37 20.25 3.76 -2.05
CA TYR A 37 19.49 3.14 -0.96
C TYR A 37 19.14 4.16 0.13
N GLU A 38 20.09 4.98 0.59
CA GLU A 38 19.83 6.03 1.58
C GLU A 38 18.80 7.06 1.10
N ILE A 39 18.93 7.55 -0.14
CA ILE A 39 17.98 8.49 -0.75
C ILE A 39 16.59 7.86 -0.82
N TYR A 40 16.50 6.59 -1.23
CA TYR A 40 15.25 5.85 -1.26
C TYR A 40 14.59 5.81 0.13
N TRP A 41 15.35 5.47 1.17
CA TRP A 41 14.84 5.40 2.54
C TRP A 41 14.40 6.75 3.09
N ALA A 42 15.13 7.82 2.80
CA ALA A 42 14.74 9.16 3.19
C ALA A 42 13.39 9.54 2.58
N LYS A 43 13.22 9.31 1.26
CA LYS A 43 11.96 9.54 0.55
C LYS A 43 10.81 8.70 1.10
N PHE A 44 11.06 7.40 1.32
CA PHE A 44 10.08 6.47 1.86
C PHE A 44 9.60 6.89 3.26
N LYS A 45 10.53 7.22 4.17
CA LYS A 45 10.21 7.65 5.55
C LYS A 45 9.39 8.94 5.55
N LYS A 46 9.77 9.92 4.73
CA LYS A 46 9.03 11.17 4.57
C LYS A 46 7.61 10.88 4.06
N PHE A 47 7.48 10.15 2.96
CA PHE A 47 6.18 9.81 2.38
C PHE A 47 5.27 9.09 3.37
N LYS A 48 5.80 8.12 4.12
CA LYS A 48 5.07 7.42 5.17
C LYS A 48 4.49 8.38 6.20
N ALA A 49 5.33 9.29 6.72
CA ALA A 49 4.91 10.25 7.74
C ALA A 49 3.82 11.19 7.20
N ASP A 50 3.98 11.68 5.98
CA ASP A 50 3.01 12.55 5.33
C ASP A 50 1.68 11.81 5.08
N PHE A 51 1.73 10.58 4.55
CA PHE A 51 0.54 9.76 4.29
C PHE A 51 -0.21 9.46 5.58
N GLU A 52 0.48 8.98 6.62
CA GLU A 52 -0.16 8.65 7.89
C GLU A 52 -0.79 9.89 8.54
N ARG A 53 -0.11 11.03 8.51
CA ARG A 53 -0.61 12.30 9.05
C ARG A 53 -1.87 12.77 8.33
N LEU A 54 -1.84 12.77 6.99
CA LEU A 54 -2.94 13.26 6.17
C LEU A 54 -4.17 12.35 6.20
N MET A 55 -3.95 11.05 6.34
CA MET A 55 -5.02 10.08 6.17
C MET A 55 -5.64 9.65 7.50
N PHE A 56 -4.84 9.36 8.52
CA PHE A 56 -5.38 8.61 9.67
C PHE A 56 -6.33 9.40 10.54
N THR A 57 -6.08 10.69 10.75
CA THR A 57 -6.96 11.54 11.56
C THR A 57 -8.35 11.61 10.91
N ASP A 58 -8.40 12.02 9.65
CA ASP A 58 -9.66 12.21 8.91
C ASP A 58 -10.41 10.88 8.72
N PHE A 59 -9.69 9.78 8.44
CA PHE A 59 -10.30 8.46 8.30
C PHE A 59 -10.86 7.91 9.61
N ASN A 60 -10.15 8.10 10.72
CA ASN A 60 -10.65 7.68 12.03
C ASN A 60 -11.88 8.49 12.43
N GLU A 61 -11.89 9.79 12.15
CA GLU A 61 -13.06 10.64 12.38
C GLU A 61 -14.25 10.21 11.52
N LEU A 62 -14.04 9.99 10.23
CA LEU A 62 -15.07 9.44 9.33
C LEU A 62 -15.62 8.11 9.86
N ALA A 63 -14.74 7.16 10.19
CA ALA A 63 -15.14 5.84 10.69
C ALA A 63 -15.95 5.94 12.00
N SER A 64 -15.57 6.86 12.89
CA SER A 64 -16.30 7.13 14.12
C SER A 64 -17.70 7.67 13.84
N ARG A 65 -17.82 8.67 12.96
CA ARG A 65 -19.10 9.28 12.56
C ARG A 65 -20.03 8.28 11.87
N LEU A 66 -19.49 7.35 11.08
CA LEU A 66 -20.27 6.33 10.37
C LEU A 66 -20.72 5.17 11.27
N LYS A 67 -20.08 4.95 12.42
CA LYS A 67 -20.30 3.74 13.23
C LYS A 67 -21.74 3.61 13.73
N THR A 68 -22.31 4.66 14.31
CA THR A 68 -23.68 4.63 14.86
C THR A 68 -24.74 4.57 13.76
N PRO A 69 -24.73 5.44 12.73
CA PRO A 69 -25.73 5.40 11.66
C PRO A 69 -25.76 4.07 10.88
N LEU A 70 -24.59 3.45 10.68
CA LEU A 70 -24.53 2.14 10.04
C LEU A 70 -25.11 1.05 10.93
N LEU A 71 -24.82 1.09 12.23
CA LEU A 71 -25.30 0.09 13.17
C LEU A 71 -26.82 0.11 13.33
N GLU A 72 -27.43 1.29 13.29
CA GLU A 72 -28.90 1.47 13.28
C GLU A 72 -29.56 0.78 12.06
N LYS A 73 -28.84 0.68 10.94
CA LYS A 73 -29.26 -0.03 9.73
C LYS A 73 -28.87 -1.53 9.73
N ASN A 74 -28.41 -2.06 10.86
CA ASN A 74 -27.84 -3.42 10.98
C ASN A 74 -26.61 -3.65 10.08
N ILE A 75 -25.83 -2.60 9.81
CA ILE A 75 -24.60 -2.65 9.01
C ILE A 75 -23.40 -2.47 9.93
N VAL A 76 -22.33 -3.21 9.69
CA VAL A 76 -21.05 -3.06 10.39
C VAL A 76 -19.97 -2.50 9.48
N LEU A 77 -19.16 -1.60 10.03
CA LEU A 77 -17.98 -1.03 9.39
C LEU A 77 -16.73 -1.86 9.72
N LYS A 78 -15.91 -2.13 8.71
CA LYS A 78 -14.56 -2.68 8.84
C LYS A 78 -13.54 -1.69 8.30
N THR A 79 -12.55 -1.37 9.13
CA THR A 79 -11.38 -0.58 8.74
C THR A 79 -10.10 -1.37 8.95
N GLU A 80 -9.25 -1.38 7.93
CA GLU A 80 -7.95 -2.04 7.96
C GLU A 80 -6.87 -1.07 7.47
N THR A 81 -5.70 -1.10 8.11
CA THR A 81 -4.58 -0.22 7.75
C THR A 81 -3.27 -0.99 7.76
N HIS A 82 -2.30 -0.50 7.00
CA HIS A 82 -0.96 -1.09 6.94
C HIS A 82 -0.25 -1.15 8.32
N LYS A 83 -0.62 -0.30 9.30
CA LYS A 83 -0.05 -0.35 10.66
C LYS A 83 -0.38 -1.62 11.42
N LYS A 84 -1.57 -2.20 11.22
CA LYS A 84 -2.00 -3.41 11.94
C LYS A 84 -1.24 -4.67 11.51
N ASN A 85 -0.69 -4.67 10.29
CA ASN A 85 -0.07 -5.84 9.67
C ASN A 85 1.45 -5.69 9.44
N SER A 86 2.10 -4.69 10.04
CA SER A 86 3.55 -4.49 9.86
C SER A 86 4.32 -5.58 10.63
N PRO A 87 5.13 -6.42 9.95
CA PRO A 87 6.05 -7.32 10.64
C PRO A 87 7.09 -6.53 11.45
N ARG A 88 7.66 -7.15 12.49
CA ARG A 88 8.80 -6.63 13.29
C ARG A 88 10.03 -6.30 12.43
N TYR A 89 10.16 -6.94 11.26
CA TYR A 89 11.24 -6.73 10.30
C TYR A 89 10.68 -6.04 9.05
N PHE A 90 11.16 -4.84 8.77
CA PHE A 90 10.64 -3.97 7.72
C PHE A 90 11.07 -4.47 6.33
N ASN A 91 10.10 -4.75 5.46
CA ASN A 91 10.34 -5.08 4.05
C ASN A 91 10.01 -3.82 3.21
N PRO A 92 10.88 -3.36 2.29
CA PRO A 92 10.59 -2.23 1.37
C PRO A 92 9.29 -2.35 0.56
N ASP A 93 8.70 -3.54 0.46
CA ASP A 93 7.43 -3.80 -0.24
C ASP A 93 6.15 -3.51 0.58
N ILE A 94 6.27 -2.90 1.77
CA ILE A 94 5.09 -2.55 2.56
C ILE A 94 4.35 -1.41 1.87
N SER A 95 3.24 -1.75 1.20
CA SER A 95 2.32 -0.76 0.66
C SER A 95 1.66 0.03 1.79
N PHE A 96 1.62 1.35 1.65
CA PHE A 96 0.83 2.20 2.53
C PHE A 96 -0.63 2.08 2.12
N TYR A 97 -1.50 1.69 3.05
CA TYR A 97 -2.91 1.56 2.73
C TYR A 97 -3.87 1.80 3.89
N ILE A 98 -5.10 2.13 3.51
CA ILE A 98 -6.31 2.13 4.32
C ILE A 98 -7.42 1.48 3.52
N ILE A 99 -8.19 0.64 4.18
CA ILE A 99 -9.39 0.00 3.62
C ILE A 99 -10.60 0.40 4.45
N ILE A 100 -11.68 0.71 3.76
CA ILE A 100 -13.03 0.83 4.32
C ILE A 100 -13.93 -0.19 3.63
N SER A 101 -14.65 -0.97 4.42
CA SER A 101 -15.70 -1.86 3.93
C SER A 101 -16.88 -1.87 4.88
N ILE A 102 -18.07 -2.13 4.37
CA ILE A 102 -19.27 -2.31 5.17
C ILE A 102 -19.94 -3.64 4.81
N GLY A 103 -20.66 -4.23 5.76
CA GLY A 103 -21.36 -5.49 5.55
C GLY A 103 -22.55 -5.66 6.48
N ASP A 104 -23.49 -6.51 6.10
CA ASP A 104 -24.65 -6.85 6.92
C ASP A 104 -24.20 -7.59 8.19
N LYS A 105 -24.62 -7.06 9.34
CA LYS A 105 -24.33 -7.63 10.65
C LYS A 105 -25.00 -9.00 10.83
N ALA A 106 -26.13 -9.27 10.17
CA ALA A 106 -26.82 -10.55 10.23
C ALA A 106 -26.02 -11.69 9.57
N ILE A 107 -25.14 -11.38 8.63
CA ILE A 107 -24.26 -12.37 8.00
C ILE A 107 -23.15 -12.76 8.98
N ILE A 108 -22.87 -14.06 9.11
CA ILE A 108 -21.76 -14.56 9.92
C ILE A 108 -20.41 -13.98 9.47
N ILE A 109 -19.50 -13.76 10.43
CA ILE A 109 -18.26 -12.99 10.24
C ILE A 109 -17.44 -13.47 9.03
N ASP A 110 -17.25 -14.78 8.88
CA ASP A 110 -16.42 -15.35 7.80
C ASP A 110 -17.01 -15.15 6.41
N LYS A 111 -18.35 -15.18 6.29
CA LYS A 111 -19.05 -14.95 5.02
C LYS A 111 -19.23 -13.48 4.71
N ARG A 112 -19.34 -12.63 5.73
CA ARG A 112 -19.60 -11.18 5.58
C ARG A 112 -18.56 -10.48 4.71
N TRP A 113 -17.32 -10.94 4.79
CA TRP A 113 -16.17 -10.34 4.13
C TRP A 113 -15.71 -11.09 2.88
N LYS A 114 -16.47 -12.09 2.44
CA LYS A 114 -16.22 -12.84 1.21
C LYS A 114 -16.84 -12.08 0.04
N LYS A 115 -16.05 -11.74 -0.98
CA LYS A 115 -16.42 -10.94 -2.15
C LYS A 115 -17.18 -9.67 -1.75
N SER A 116 -16.66 -9.00 -0.73
CA SER A 116 -17.23 -7.75 -0.21
C SER A 116 -16.63 -6.56 -0.97
N PRO A 117 -17.42 -5.52 -1.26
CA PRO A 117 -16.93 -4.28 -1.79
C PRO A 117 -16.15 -3.55 -0.71
N PHE A 118 -15.11 -2.86 -1.12
CA PHE A 118 -14.32 -2.02 -0.24
C PHE A 118 -13.65 -0.92 -1.04
N LEU A 119 -13.51 0.24 -0.40
CA LEU A 119 -12.59 1.25 -0.86
C LEU A 119 -11.21 0.94 -0.34
N LEU A 120 -10.23 1.01 -1.22
CA LEU A 120 -8.82 0.99 -0.88
C LEU A 120 -8.22 2.35 -1.22
N ILE A 121 -7.52 2.91 -0.25
CA ILE A 121 -6.67 4.06 -0.48
C ILE A 121 -5.23 3.62 -0.27
N LYS A 122 -4.45 3.73 -1.34
CA LYS A 122 -3.08 3.28 -1.41
C LYS A 122 -2.16 4.49 -1.52
N GLY A 123 -1.08 4.49 -0.76
CA GLY A 123 0.03 5.41 -0.93
C GLY A 123 1.11 4.78 -1.80
N ASN A 124 1.54 5.49 -2.83
CA ASN A 124 2.62 5.12 -3.72
C ASN A 124 3.80 6.08 -3.49
N HIS A 125 4.81 5.63 -2.74
CA HIS A 125 5.95 6.47 -2.37
C HIS A 125 6.90 6.76 -3.52
N GLU A 126 6.97 5.88 -4.52
CA GLU A 126 7.82 6.09 -5.69
C GLU A 126 7.29 7.24 -6.56
N LYS A 127 5.96 7.29 -6.73
CA LYS A 127 5.28 8.35 -7.50
C LYS A 127 4.89 9.56 -6.66
N GLY A 128 4.94 9.44 -5.34
CA GLY A 128 4.48 10.46 -4.40
C GLY A 128 2.98 10.70 -4.50
N THR A 129 2.19 9.65 -4.70
CA THR A 129 0.74 9.73 -4.96
C THR A 129 -0.10 8.98 -3.94
N ILE A 130 -1.33 9.44 -3.76
CA ILE A 130 -2.41 8.74 -3.06
C ILE A 130 -3.41 8.30 -4.12
N GLU A 131 -3.73 7.02 -4.16
CA GLU A 131 -4.54 6.37 -5.19
C GLU A 131 -5.79 5.75 -4.54
N LEU A 132 -6.98 6.05 -5.07
CA LEU A 132 -8.26 5.51 -4.63
C LEU A 132 -8.74 4.41 -5.56
N TYR A 133 -9.17 3.28 -4.99
CA TYR A 133 -9.72 2.13 -5.71
C TYR A 133 -11.06 1.71 -5.12
N ASP A 134 -12.03 1.37 -5.97
CA ASP A 134 -13.22 0.59 -5.59
C ASP A 134 -12.98 -0.86 -5.98
N CYS A 135 -12.97 -1.72 -4.98
CA CYS A 135 -12.61 -3.12 -5.12
C CYS A 135 -13.78 -4.00 -4.70
N ASN A 136 -13.89 -5.18 -5.28
CA ASN A 136 -14.86 -6.19 -4.87
C ASN A 136 -14.18 -7.57 -4.78
N GLN A 137 -13.63 -7.89 -3.61
CA GLN A 137 -12.85 -9.13 -3.37
C GLN A 137 -13.00 -9.66 -1.93
N ASP A 138 -12.41 -10.84 -1.67
CA ASP A 138 -12.35 -11.43 -0.35
C ASP A 138 -11.44 -10.61 0.57
N LEU A 139 -12.03 -9.93 1.55
CA LEU A 139 -11.28 -9.13 2.52
C LEU A 139 -10.43 -10.00 3.49
N ALA A 140 -10.61 -11.32 3.48
CA ALA A 140 -9.77 -12.25 4.24
C ALA A 140 -8.35 -12.39 3.65
N TYR A 141 -8.15 -12.09 2.37
CA TYR A 141 -6.88 -12.25 1.64
C TYR A 141 -6.23 -10.92 1.23
N VAL A 142 -6.68 -9.80 1.79
CA VAL A 142 -6.21 -8.45 1.49
C VAL A 142 -4.70 -8.32 1.60
N SER A 143 -4.10 -8.88 2.64
CA SER A 143 -2.65 -8.82 2.85
C SER A 143 -1.87 -9.47 1.71
N ASN A 144 -2.38 -10.56 1.15
CA ASN A 144 -1.80 -11.24 -0.02
C ASN A 144 -2.05 -10.47 -1.31
N PHE A 145 -3.21 -9.83 -1.44
CA PHE A 145 -3.57 -9.01 -2.59
C PHE A 145 -2.72 -7.74 -2.66
N ILE A 146 -2.52 -7.07 -1.52
CA ILE A 146 -1.73 -5.85 -1.41
C ILE A 146 -0.28 -6.07 -1.78
N ARG A 147 0.30 -7.20 -1.36
CA ARG A 147 1.69 -7.57 -1.67
C ARG A 147 1.93 -7.87 -3.15
N LYS A 148 0.92 -8.35 -3.89
CA LYS A 148 1.07 -8.78 -5.29
C LYS A 148 0.91 -7.65 -6.32
N ASN A 149 0.61 -6.43 -5.88
CA ASN A 149 0.76 -5.20 -6.65
C ASN A 149 0.07 -5.14 -8.03
N ILE A 150 -1.03 -5.87 -8.25
CA ILE A 150 -1.87 -5.73 -9.45
C ILE A 150 -3.17 -5.07 -9.03
N TRP A 151 -3.21 -3.75 -9.20
CA TRP A 151 -4.42 -2.95 -9.06
C TRP A 151 -4.83 -2.50 -10.45
N GLY A 152 -6.14 -2.38 -10.69
CA GLY A 152 -6.64 -1.77 -11.93
C GLY A 152 -6.22 -0.30 -12.03
N THR A 153 -6.86 0.45 -12.93
CA THR A 153 -6.70 1.91 -12.93
C THR A 153 -7.37 2.47 -11.66
N PRO A 154 -6.69 3.35 -10.89
CA PRO A 154 -7.34 4.03 -9.77
C PRO A 154 -8.51 4.87 -10.28
N ILE A 155 -9.54 5.01 -9.45
CA ILE A 155 -10.67 5.90 -9.72
C ILE A 155 -10.20 7.34 -9.68
N GLU A 156 -9.34 7.64 -8.70
CA GLU A 156 -8.73 8.93 -8.51
C GLU A 156 -7.30 8.77 -8.03
N HIS A 157 -6.45 9.72 -8.39
CA HIS A 157 -5.09 9.78 -7.87
C HIS A 157 -4.64 11.23 -7.68
N PHE A 158 -3.98 11.49 -6.56
CA PHE A 158 -3.56 12.83 -6.17
C PHE A 158 -2.08 12.80 -5.83
N LYS A 159 -1.35 13.89 -6.12
CA LYS A 159 -0.04 14.10 -5.51
C LYS A 159 -0.23 14.31 -4.01
N ILE A 160 0.65 13.74 -3.20
CA ILE A 160 0.53 13.80 -1.75
C ILE A 160 0.54 15.25 -1.22
N ASP A 161 1.26 16.15 -1.89
CA ASP A 161 1.35 17.56 -1.53
C ASP A 161 0.08 18.36 -1.88
N GLU A 162 -0.74 17.84 -2.79
CA GLU A 162 -2.01 18.45 -3.24
C GLU A 162 -3.23 17.82 -2.56
N TYR A 163 -3.02 16.72 -1.83
CA TYR A 163 -4.07 15.93 -1.23
C TYR A 163 -4.83 16.71 -0.16
N LYS A 164 -6.16 16.64 -0.23
CA LYS A 164 -7.10 17.05 0.82
C LYS A 164 -8.16 15.98 0.96
N PHE A 165 -8.51 15.59 2.18
CA PHE A 165 -9.53 14.57 2.41
C PHE A 165 -10.90 14.90 1.78
N ALA A 166 -11.24 16.19 1.69
CA ALA A 166 -12.45 16.65 1.00
C ALA A 166 -12.54 16.19 -0.47
N LEU A 167 -11.42 15.91 -1.13
CA LEU A 167 -11.40 15.38 -2.51
C LEU A 167 -11.89 13.93 -2.58
N LEU A 168 -11.66 13.13 -1.53
CA LEU A 168 -12.14 11.74 -1.49
C LEU A 168 -13.60 11.63 -1.06
N LYS A 169 -14.10 12.62 -0.30
CA LYS A 169 -15.42 12.58 0.34
C LYS A 169 -16.56 12.21 -0.63
N PRO A 170 -16.70 12.82 -1.83
CA PRO A 170 -17.77 12.46 -2.76
C PRO A 170 -17.71 11.01 -3.26
N HIS A 171 -16.51 10.48 -3.45
CA HIS A 171 -16.31 9.10 -3.88
C HIS A 171 -16.66 8.11 -2.76
N ILE A 172 -16.30 8.45 -1.52
CA ILE A 172 -16.65 7.66 -0.33
C ILE A 172 -18.16 7.66 -0.12
N GLU A 173 -18.83 8.80 -0.21
CA GLU A 173 -20.28 8.92 -0.06
C GLU A 173 -21.01 8.12 -1.14
N ASN A 174 -20.66 8.30 -2.42
CA ASN A 174 -21.24 7.55 -3.53
C ASN A 174 -21.04 6.02 -3.38
N TRP A 175 -19.85 5.59 -2.96
CA TRP A 175 -19.59 4.17 -2.69
C TRP A 175 -20.41 3.66 -1.50
N LEU A 176 -20.53 4.47 -0.43
CA LEU A 176 -21.28 4.12 0.77
C LEU A 176 -22.76 3.93 0.45
N ASP A 177 -23.37 4.89 -0.24
CA ASP A 177 -24.79 4.85 -0.62
C ASP A 177 -25.09 3.59 -1.45
N LYS A 178 -24.33 3.38 -2.53
CA LYS A 178 -24.43 2.18 -3.38
C LYS A 178 -24.29 0.88 -2.59
N THR A 179 -23.36 0.84 -1.63
CA THR A 179 -23.09 -0.37 -0.88
C THR A 179 -24.15 -0.62 0.20
N VAL A 180 -24.66 0.43 0.84
CA VAL A 180 -25.77 0.37 1.78
C VAL A 180 -27.04 -0.11 1.07
N ASP A 181 -27.39 0.50 -0.05
CA ASP A 181 -28.56 0.11 -0.85
C ASP A 181 -28.48 -1.36 -1.24
N ARG A 182 -27.33 -1.80 -1.75
CA ARG A 182 -27.10 -3.19 -2.10
C ARG A 182 -27.23 -4.16 -0.91
N ILE A 183 -26.84 -3.74 0.29
CA ILE A 183 -27.03 -4.56 1.50
C ILE A 183 -28.52 -4.62 1.87
N LEU A 184 -29.22 -3.49 1.87
CA LEU A 184 -30.61 -3.39 2.30
C LEU A 184 -31.61 -4.00 1.29
N ASP A 185 -31.35 -3.82 0.00
CA ASP A 185 -32.17 -4.28 -1.13
C ASP A 185 -31.90 -5.73 -1.51
N SER A 186 -30.91 -6.39 -0.89
CA SER A 186 -30.67 -7.82 -1.05
C SER A 186 -31.77 -8.66 -0.41
N THR A 187 -32.95 -8.62 -1.02
CA THR A 187 -34.05 -9.57 -0.87
C THR A 187 -33.59 -11.04 -1.00
N SER A 188 -32.44 -11.27 -1.64
CA SER A 188 -31.79 -12.57 -1.79
C SER A 188 -31.09 -13.13 -0.53
N TYR A 189 -30.78 -12.34 0.49
CA TYR A 189 -30.20 -12.85 1.75
C TYR A 189 -31.22 -13.01 2.89
N LYS A 190 -32.35 -12.28 2.83
CA LYS A 190 -33.46 -12.42 3.79
C LYS A 190 -34.23 -13.75 3.64
N MET A 191 -34.09 -14.47 2.52
CA MET A 191 -34.82 -15.73 2.29
C MET A 191 -34.12 -17.00 2.82
N ASN A 192 -32.86 -16.97 3.25
CA ASN A 192 -32.18 -18.17 3.77
C ASN A 192 -32.22 -18.34 5.30
N ASN A 193 -32.97 -17.48 6.02
CA ASN A 193 -33.24 -17.66 7.46
C ASN A 193 -34.69 -18.07 7.75
N LYS A 194 -35.45 -18.55 6.76
CA LYS A 194 -36.59 -19.40 7.06
C LYS A 194 -36.08 -20.79 7.37
N ILE A 195 -35.92 -21.07 8.67
CA ILE A 195 -36.04 -22.42 9.19
C ILE A 195 -37.41 -22.92 8.73
N VAL A 196 -37.41 -23.90 7.82
CA VAL A 196 -38.45 -24.92 7.69
C VAL A 196 -37.76 -26.24 7.98
#